data_AF-A0A817VAH8-F1
#
_entry.id   AF-A0A817VAH8-F1
#
_cell.length_a   1.000
_cell.length_b   1.000
_cell.length_c   1.000
_cell.angle_alpha   90.00
_cell.angle_beta   90.00
_cell.angle_gamma   90.00
#
_symmetry.space_group_name_H-M   'P 1'
#
loop_
_entity.id
_entity.type
_entity.pdbx_description
1 polymer ?
#
loop_
_entity_poly.entity_id
_entity_poly.type
_entity_poly.pdbx_seq_one_letter_code
_entity_poly.pdbx_strand_id
1 'polypeptide(L)'
;TSATSVTLPYQCTTYSSINEMSRLSNYSSCCYCDSSYNGWYRFIGASGSQLITFPVNTGFCGTNAPGWWNGTHPSTVGATANGNFCANYAGYICNPSYSIASVLATNCSGFYVYYLVPLACPGIYPRYCTINAIALNTIQKMTSWDNNSFSRPVDPSSSSMRNAPALTMPTNNYFAPVPKYSSQVHPQNTGDGRQIQQPGYQPKYIEASQPTRVDISQTR
;
A
#
# COMPACT_ATOMS: atom_id res chain seq x y z
N THR A 1 -31.00 21.82 -26.65
CA THR A 1 -29.58 21.73 -26.24
C THR A 1 -29.10 20.33 -26.56
N SER A 2 -28.34 20.17 -27.65
CA SER A 2 -27.79 18.87 -28.03
C SER A 2 -26.65 18.50 -27.07
N ALA A 3 -26.78 17.39 -26.36
CA ALA A 3 -25.70 16.85 -25.54
C ALA A 3 -24.56 16.41 -26.48
N THR A 4 -23.39 17.02 -26.34
CA THR A 4 -22.16 16.53 -26.96
C THR A 4 -21.85 15.15 -26.36
N SER A 5 -22.04 14.09 -27.15
CA SER A 5 -21.65 12.74 -26.75
C SER A 5 -20.12 12.65 -26.72
N VAL A 6 -19.54 12.58 -25.54
CA VAL A 6 -18.10 12.32 -25.39
C VAL A 6 -17.84 10.89 -25.83
N THR A 7 -17.09 10.71 -26.92
CA THR A 7 -16.60 9.39 -27.34
C THR A 7 -15.54 8.92 -26.34
N LEU A 8 -15.83 7.83 -25.63
CA LEU A 8 -14.90 7.28 -24.64
C LEU A 8 -13.78 6.45 -25.32
N PRO A 9 -12.56 6.45 -24.75
CA PRO A 9 -11.50 5.53 -25.15
C PRO A 9 -11.91 4.06 -25.02
N TYR A 10 -11.29 3.17 -25.82
CA TYR A 10 -11.65 1.74 -25.86
C TYR A 10 -11.53 1.03 -24.51
N GLN A 11 -10.58 1.42 -23.67
CA GLN A 11 -10.39 0.85 -22.34
C GLN A 11 -11.56 1.15 -21.39
N CYS A 12 -12.46 2.06 -21.74
CA CYS A 12 -13.69 2.30 -21.01
C CYS A 12 -14.80 1.29 -21.32
N THR A 13 -14.68 0.54 -22.42
CA THR A 13 -15.61 -0.53 -22.80
C THR A 13 -15.01 -1.92 -22.65
N THR A 14 -13.68 -2.03 -22.74
CA THR A 14 -12.97 -3.32 -22.71
C THR A 14 -11.87 -3.31 -21.66
N TYR A 15 -12.09 -4.03 -20.56
CA TYR A 15 -11.15 -4.15 -19.43
C TYR A 15 -11.41 -5.44 -18.65
N SER A 16 -10.42 -5.88 -17.88
CA SER A 16 -10.57 -6.95 -16.89
C SER A 16 -11.01 -6.40 -15.53
N SER A 17 -11.82 -7.14 -14.78
CA SER A 17 -12.29 -6.71 -13.46
C SER A 17 -11.48 -7.35 -12.33
N ILE A 18 -11.17 -6.56 -11.30
CA ILE A 18 -10.51 -7.03 -10.07
C ILE A 18 -11.48 -6.80 -8.90
N ASN A 19 -11.77 -7.85 -8.14
CA ASN A 19 -12.76 -7.85 -7.05
C ASN A 19 -12.24 -8.59 -5.80
N GLU A 20 -11.00 -8.30 -5.42
CA GLU A 20 -10.30 -8.84 -4.26
C GLU A 20 -10.32 -7.84 -3.10
N MET A 21 -11.06 -8.15 -2.02
CA MET A 21 -11.12 -7.33 -0.80
C MET A 21 -9.74 -7.10 -0.15
N SER A 22 -8.84 -8.07 -0.32
CA SER A 22 -7.53 -8.02 0.32
C SER A 22 -6.65 -6.88 -0.20
N ARG A 23 -7.04 -6.16 -1.26
CA ARG A 23 -6.36 -4.99 -1.82
C ARG A 23 -6.70 -3.68 -1.12
N LEU A 24 -7.74 -3.65 -0.27
CA LEU A 24 -8.13 -2.43 0.40
C LEU A 24 -7.01 -1.96 1.34
N SER A 25 -6.79 -0.66 1.39
CA SER A 25 -5.70 -0.05 2.16
C SER A 25 -5.74 -0.32 3.67
N ASN A 26 -6.91 -0.70 4.20
CA ASN A 26 -7.10 -1.08 5.60
C ASN A 26 -7.14 -2.60 5.84
N TYR A 27 -6.98 -3.42 4.80
CA TYR A 27 -6.95 -4.88 4.94
C TYR A 27 -5.58 -5.34 5.47
N SER A 28 -5.52 -5.77 6.72
CA SER A 28 -4.26 -6.24 7.35
C SER A 28 -4.04 -7.73 7.09
N SER A 29 -3.06 -8.05 6.24
CA SER A 29 -2.64 -9.42 5.91
C SER A 29 -1.38 -9.37 5.02
N CYS A 30 -0.80 -10.53 4.70
CA CYS A 30 0.37 -10.70 3.83
C CYS A 30 0.33 -12.12 3.22
N CYS A 31 0.97 -12.47 2.10
CA CYS A 31 1.82 -11.67 1.22
C CYS A 31 1.48 -11.96 -0.27
N TYR A 32 0.40 -11.36 -0.78
CA TYR A 32 0.06 -11.40 -2.20
C TYR A 32 0.98 -10.48 -3.00
N CYS A 33 1.21 -10.84 -4.27
CA CYS A 33 2.00 -10.04 -5.22
C CYS A 33 1.32 -9.98 -6.59
N ASP A 34 1.45 -8.85 -7.27
CA ASP A 34 0.82 -8.59 -8.56
C ASP A 34 1.76 -8.85 -9.75
N SER A 35 2.26 -10.08 -9.88
CA SER A 35 3.22 -10.46 -10.94
C SER A 35 2.63 -10.70 -12.32
N SER A 36 1.30 -10.80 -12.43
CA SER A 36 0.64 -11.29 -13.66
C SER A 36 -0.14 -10.23 -14.42
N TYR A 37 -0.27 -9.01 -13.89
CA TYR A 37 -1.03 -7.97 -14.58
C TYR A 37 -0.32 -7.44 -15.80
N ASN A 38 -1.04 -7.30 -16.90
CA ASN A 38 -0.53 -6.67 -18.12
C ASN A 38 -1.71 -6.21 -18.98
N GLY A 39 -2.14 -4.96 -18.81
CA GLY A 39 -3.26 -4.41 -19.57
C GLY A 39 -4.22 -3.56 -18.76
N TRP A 40 -5.43 -3.37 -19.27
CA TRP A 40 -6.45 -2.52 -18.66
C TRP A 40 -7.32 -3.26 -17.64
N TYR A 41 -7.35 -2.75 -16.42
CA TYR A 41 -8.10 -3.30 -15.30
C TYR A 41 -8.98 -2.26 -14.61
N ARG A 42 -10.13 -2.71 -14.12
CA ARG A 42 -11.03 -1.93 -13.27
C ARG A 42 -11.16 -2.61 -11.91
N PHE A 43 -10.94 -1.86 -10.85
CA PHE A 43 -11.29 -2.30 -9.50
C PHE A 43 -12.80 -2.14 -9.29
N ILE A 44 -13.45 -3.20 -8.82
CA ILE A 44 -14.89 -3.24 -8.58
C ILE A 44 -15.21 -3.91 -7.23
N GLY A 45 -16.44 -3.68 -6.76
CA GLY A 45 -17.00 -4.42 -5.63
C GLY A 45 -16.14 -4.30 -4.36
N ALA A 46 -15.69 -5.44 -3.86
CA ALA A 46 -14.93 -5.55 -2.62
C ALA A 46 -13.51 -4.98 -2.72
N SER A 47 -12.94 -4.83 -3.93
CA SER A 47 -11.67 -4.10 -4.13
C SER A 47 -11.82 -2.58 -4.01
N GLY A 48 -13.01 -2.06 -3.76
CA GLY A 48 -13.25 -0.63 -3.86
C GLY A 48 -13.22 -0.15 -5.31
N SER A 49 -12.87 1.12 -5.51
CA SER A 49 -13.17 1.82 -6.78
C SER A 49 -11.97 2.40 -7.50
N GLN A 50 -10.84 2.58 -6.83
CA GLN A 50 -9.65 3.19 -7.42
C GLN A 50 -8.37 2.84 -6.66
N LEU A 51 -7.23 3.02 -7.32
CA LEU A 51 -5.93 3.00 -6.66
C LEU A 51 -5.86 4.13 -5.62
N ILE A 52 -5.25 3.83 -4.49
CA ILE A 52 -4.93 4.83 -3.48
C ILE A 52 -3.80 5.75 -4.00
N THR A 53 -3.76 7.01 -3.57
CA THR A 53 -2.76 8.00 -4.03
C THR A 53 -1.77 8.43 -2.95
N PHE A 54 -1.76 7.73 -1.81
CA PHE A 54 -0.90 8.04 -0.68
C PHE A 54 -0.28 6.76 -0.12
N PRO A 55 0.87 6.88 0.58
CA PRO A 55 1.56 5.73 1.13
C PRO A 55 0.71 4.94 2.13
N VAL A 56 0.89 3.63 2.14
CA VAL A 56 0.26 2.70 3.08
C VAL A 56 1.36 2.01 3.90
N ASN A 57 1.10 1.73 5.18
CA ASN A 57 2.06 1.02 6.04
C ASN A 57 2.20 -0.44 5.61
N THR A 58 3.41 -1.00 5.79
CA THR A 58 3.69 -2.41 5.51
C THR A 58 2.74 -3.35 6.27
N GLY A 59 2.38 -4.49 5.68
CA GLY A 59 1.45 -5.46 6.28
C GLY A 59 -0.04 -5.15 6.08
N PHE A 60 -0.35 -4.10 5.33
CA PHE A 60 -1.70 -3.80 4.84
C PHE A 60 -1.83 -4.10 3.36
N CYS A 61 -3.06 -4.06 2.83
CA CYS A 61 -3.38 -4.37 1.44
C CYS A 61 -2.95 -5.81 1.04
N GLY A 62 -2.88 -6.69 2.03
CA GLY A 62 -2.55 -8.09 1.85
C GLY A 62 -1.11 -8.34 1.40
N THR A 63 -0.18 -7.42 1.67
CA THR A 63 1.21 -7.49 1.19
C THR A 63 2.22 -6.93 2.20
N ASN A 64 3.51 -7.31 2.06
CA ASN A 64 4.62 -6.66 2.75
C ASN A 64 5.12 -5.38 2.07
N ALA A 65 4.68 -5.11 0.83
CA ALA A 65 5.07 -3.97 0.01
C ALA A 65 3.85 -3.30 -0.63
N PRO A 66 2.95 -2.70 0.18
CA PRO A 66 1.77 -2.03 -0.33
C PRO A 66 2.16 -0.85 -1.22
N GLY A 67 1.54 -0.79 -2.39
CA GLY A 67 1.81 0.23 -3.38
C GLY A 67 0.61 1.07 -3.77
N TRP A 68 0.91 2.29 -4.17
CA TRP A 68 -0.06 3.34 -4.50
C TRP A 68 0.25 3.93 -5.88
N TRP A 69 -0.76 4.57 -6.44
CA TRP A 69 -0.63 5.41 -7.62
C TRP A 69 0.01 6.74 -7.22
N ASN A 70 1.24 6.97 -7.67
CA ASN A 70 1.91 8.26 -7.54
C ASN A 70 1.63 9.12 -8.79
N GLY A 71 0.54 9.87 -8.71
CA GLY A 71 0.08 10.80 -9.72
C GLY A 71 -1.32 11.31 -9.38
N THR A 72 -1.91 12.06 -10.30
CA THR A 72 -3.26 12.60 -10.14
C THR A 72 -4.24 11.84 -11.03
N HIS A 73 -5.34 11.38 -10.44
CA HIS A 73 -6.43 10.77 -11.22
C HIS A 73 -7.04 11.81 -12.17
N PRO A 74 -7.30 11.49 -13.45
CA PRO A 74 -7.86 12.46 -14.38
C PRO A 74 -9.30 12.84 -13.99
N SER A 75 -9.59 14.13 -13.99
CA SER A 75 -10.94 14.67 -13.73
C SER A 75 -11.81 14.71 -15.00
N THR A 76 -11.19 14.95 -16.15
CA THR A 76 -11.88 15.00 -17.45
C THR A 76 -12.25 13.60 -17.92
N VAL A 77 -13.53 13.38 -18.23
CA VAL A 77 -14.03 12.13 -18.83
C VAL A 77 -13.33 11.86 -20.17
N GLY A 78 -12.85 10.64 -20.36
CA GLY A 78 -12.08 10.20 -21.52
C GLY A 78 -10.58 10.54 -21.46
N ALA A 79 -10.13 11.38 -20.53
CA ALA A 79 -8.71 11.67 -20.39
C ALA A 79 -7.96 10.51 -19.73
N THR A 80 -6.71 10.32 -20.16
CA THR A 80 -5.78 9.35 -19.57
C THR A 80 -4.60 10.10 -18.95
N ALA A 81 -4.33 9.86 -17.67
CA ALA A 81 -3.20 10.39 -16.95
C ALA A 81 -2.09 9.34 -16.85
N ASN A 82 -0.84 9.81 -16.86
CA ASN A 82 0.32 9.00 -16.51
C ASN A 82 0.61 9.13 -15.01
N GLY A 83 1.07 8.05 -14.41
CA GLY A 83 1.57 8.02 -13.05
C GLY A 83 2.52 6.84 -12.87
N ASN A 84 3.11 6.75 -11.69
CA ASN A 84 4.01 5.67 -11.35
C ASN A 84 3.44 4.84 -10.20
N PHE A 85 3.68 3.54 -10.25
CA PHE A 85 3.57 2.69 -9.07
C PHE A 85 4.70 3.06 -8.11
N CYS A 86 4.34 3.38 -6.86
CA CYS A 86 5.27 3.47 -5.73
C CYS A 86 4.85 2.43 -4.69
N ALA A 87 5.79 1.90 -3.90
CA ALA A 87 5.51 1.01 -2.78
C ALA A 87 6.30 1.39 -1.53
N ASN A 88 5.82 0.92 -0.39
CA ASN A 88 6.49 1.03 0.90
C ASN A 88 6.92 -0.36 1.33
N TYR A 89 8.21 -0.62 1.39
CA TYR A 89 8.75 -1.89 1.87
C TYR A 89 9.75 -1.62 2.99
N ALA A 90 9.56 -2.27 4.13
CA ALA A 90 10.41 -2.08 5.32
C ALA A 90 10.64 -0.61 5.72
N GLY A 91 9.67 0.28 5.47
CA GLY A 91 9.76 1.72 5.77
C GLY A 91 10.47 2.56 4.70
N TYR A 92 11.01 1.94 3.66
CA TYR A 92 11.55 2.64 2.51
C TYR A 92 10.40 3.00 1.56
N ILE A 93 10.02 4.27 1.57
CA ILE A 93 8.89 4.81 0.81
C ILE A 93 9.35 5.15 -0.62
N CYS A 94 8.66 4.59 -1.62
CA CYS A 94 8.87 4.80 -3.06
C CYS A 94 10.35 4.74 -3.47
N ASN A 95 11.02 3.65 -3.10
CA ASN A 95 12.41 3.45 -3.48
C ASN A 95 12.52 3.06 -4.97
N PRO A 96 13.33 3.78 -5.78
CA PRO A 96 13.50 3.50 -7.21
C PRO A 96 13.89 2.07 -7.58
N SER A 97 14.58 1.34 -6.71
CA SER A 97 15.07 -0.01 -7.00
C SER A 97 13.97 -1.07 -7.13
N TYR A 98 12.76 -0.82 -6.62
CA TYR A 98 11.64 -1.77 -6.66
C TYR A 98 10.25 -1.12 -6.70
N SER A 99 10.17 0.21 -6.70
CA SER A 99 8.92 0.98 -6.57
C SER A 99 8.78 2.06 -7.64
N ILE A 100 9.10 1.74 -8.89
CA ILE A 100 8.79 2.60 -10.04
C ILE A 100 8.41 1.70 -11.22
N ALA A 101 7.12 1.74 -11.58
CA ALA A 101 6.63 1.15 -12.82
C ALA A 101 5.58 2.09 -13.40
N SER A 102 5.59 2.31 -14.72
CA SER A 102 4.61 3.19 -15.37
C SER A 102 3.21 2.59 -15.29
N VAL A 103 2.26 3.36 -14.78
CA VAL A 103 0.84 3.01 -14.71
C VAL A 103 0.07 4.11 -15.42
N LEU A 104 -1.04 3.75 -16.09
CA LEU A 104 -1.95 4.74 -16.69
C LEU A 104 -3.30 4.68 -15.98
N ALA A 105 -4.03 5.79 -15.93
CA ALA A 105 -5.38 5.84 -15.42
C ALA A 105 -6.27 6.61 -16.40
N THR A 106 -7.41 6.06 -16.79
CA THR A 106 -8.41 6.71 -17.65
C THR A 106 -9.70 6.92 -16.86
N ASN A 107 -10.27 8.13 -16.95
CA ASN A 107 -11.59 8.42 -16.39
C ASN A 107 -12.67 8.01 -17.40
N CYS A 108 -13.47 7.00 -17.07
CA CYS A 108 -14.46 6.40 -17.96
C CYS A 108 -15.90 6.79 -17.62
N SER A 109 -16.08 8.00 -17.06
CA SER A 109 -17.39 8.52 -16.61
C SER A 109 -17.95 7.72 -15.43
N GLY A 110 -17.49 8.05 -14.23
CA GLY A 110 -17.96 7.44 -12.97
C GLY A 110 -17.11 6.27 -12.46
N PHE A 111 -16.08 5.85 -13.20
CA PHE A 111 -15.08 4.90 -12.75
C PHE A 111 -13.73 5.13 -13.44
N TYR A 112 -12.68 4.59 -12.84
CA TYR A 112 -11.34 4.58 -13.42
C TYR A 112 -10.99 3.20 -13.96
N VAL A 113 -10.25 3.18 -15.07
CA VAL A 113 -9.59 1.99 -15.61
C VAL A 113 -8.10 2.25 -15.65
N TYR A 114 -7.31 1.27 -15.23
CA TYR A 114 -5.88 1.40 -15.07
C TYR A 114 -5.12 0.48 -16.00
N TYR A 115 -4.09 0.98 -16.65
CA TYR A 115 -3.12 0.12 -17.31
C TYR A 115 -2.12 -0.36 -16.25
N LEU A 116 -2.26 -1.61 -15.82
CA LEU A 116 -1.40 -2.24 -14.82
C LEU A 116 -0.32 -3.08 -15.51
N VAL A 117 0.85 -3.12 -14.88
CA VAL A 117 2.03 -3.83 -15.37
C VAL A 117 2.47 -4.88 -14.33
N PRO A 118 3.22 -5.91 -14.74
CA PRO A 118 3.58 -6.97 -13.82
C PRO A 118 4.64 -6.45 -12.84
N LEU A 119 4.48 -6.75 -11.55
CA LEU A 119 5.42 -6.35 -10.52
C LEU A 119 6.36 -7.50 -10.16
N ALA A 120 7.65 -7.20 -9.97
CA ALA A 120 8.65 -8.21 -9.63
C ALA A 120 8.49 -8.67 -8.17
N CYS A 121 8.42 -9.99 -7.95
CA CYS A 121 8.22 -10.57 -6.61
C CYS A 121 9.44 -11.31 -5.96
N PRO A 122 10.73 -10.95 -6.18
CA PRO A 122 11.84 -11.65 -5.54
C PRO A 122 12.05 -11.16 -4.10
N GLY A 123 11.37 -11.78 -3.13
CA GLY A 123 11.51 -11.46 -1.70
C GLY A 123 10.79 -10.18 -1.23
N ILE A 124 10.24 -9.42 -2.16
CA ILE A 124 9.32 -8.30 -1.96
C ILE A 124 8.03 -8.70 -2.70
N TYR A 125 6.85 -8.49 -2.13
CA TYR A 125 5.59 -8.91 -2.76
C TYR A 125 4.74 -7.70 -3.15
N PRO A 126 5.22 -6.77 -3.99
CA PRO A 126 4.51 -5.52 -4.26
C PRO A 126 3.10 -5.76 -4.81
N ARG A 127 2.17 -4.92 -4.35
CA ARG A 127 0.76 -5.04 -4.71
C ARG A 127 0.09 -3.67 -4.87
N TYR A 128 -0.79 -3.55 -5.85
CA TYR A 128 -1.62 -2.37 -6.09
C TYR A 128 -2.70 -2.26 -5.03
N CYS A 129 -2.60 -1.21 -4.19
CA CYS A 129 -3.56 -0.93 -3.15
C CYS A 129 -4.68 -0.03 -3.61
N THR A 130 -5.84 -0.29 -3.04
CA THR A 130 -7.10 0.30 -3.43
C THR A 130 -7.78 0.97 -2.26
N ILE A 131 -8.72 1.84 -2.59
CA ILE A 131 -9.53 2.54 -1.60
C ILE A 131 -10.98 2.62 -2.08
N ASN A 132 -11.89 2.62 -1.12
CA ASN A 132 -13.31 2.86 -1.37
C ASN A 132 -13.55 4.36 -1.60
N ALA A 133 -14.38 4.71 -2.58
CA ALA A 133 -14.85 6.08 -2.83
C ALA A 133 -15.36 6.79 -1.56
N ILE A 134 -16.04 6.05 -0.67
CA ILE A 134 -16.56 6.58 0.60
C ILE A 134 -15.42 6.99 1.54
N ALA A 135 -14.33 6.22 1.59
CA ALA A 135 -13.17 6.52 2.44
C ALA A 135 -12.35 7.70 1.91
N LEU A 136 -12.31 7.92 0.59
CA LEU A 136 -11.66 9.10 -0.01
C LEU A 136 -12.29 10.40 0.46
N ASN A 137 -13.63 10.45 0.53
CA ASN A 137 -14.36 11.63 1.00
C ASN A 137 -14.01 11.97 2.46
N THR A 138 -13.74 10.96 3.29
CA THR A 138 -13.31 11.15 4.68
C THR A 138 -11.89 11.69 4.76
N ILE A 139 -10.97 11.18 3.95
CA ILE A 139 -9.57 11.60 3.95
C ILE A 139 -9.41 13.01 3.38
N GLN A 140 -10.12 13.34 2.30
CA GLN A 140 -10.15 14.70 1.75
C GLN A 140 -10.68 15.72 2.77
N LYS A 141 -11.72 15.35 3.53
CA LYS A 141 -12.24 16.16 4.63
C LYS A 141 -11.22 16.34 5.77
N MET A 142 -10.38 15.34 6.05
CA MET A 142 -9.30 15.47 7.05
C MET A 142 -8.16 16.39 6.56
N THR A 143 -7.87 16.41 5.26
CA THR A 143 -6.86 17.33 4.68
C THR A 143 -7.37 18.74 4.43
N SER A 144 -8.68 18.97 4.47
CA SER A 144 -9.33 20.27 4.25
C SER A 144 -9.75 20.97 5.54
N TRP A 145 -9.40 20.45 6.72
CA TRP A 145 -9.49 21.22 7.95
C TRP A 145 -8.41 22.30 7.89
N ASP A 146 -8.84 23.55 7.79
CA ASP A 146 -7.98 24.69 7.47
C ASP A 146 -6.70 24.72 8.32
N ASN A 147 -5.55 24.71 7.64
CA ASN A 147 -4.21 24.94 8.20
C ASN A 147 -4.08 26.31 8.91
N ASN A 148 -5.13 27.15 8.88
CA ASN A 148 -5.22 28.41 9.61
C ASN A 148 -5.66 28.24 11.08
N SER A 149 -6.02 27.04 11.53
CA SER A 149 -6.42 26.79 12.92
C SER A 149 -5.24 26.63 13.89
N PHE A 150 -3.99 26.61 13.40
CA PHE A 150 -2.77 26.43 14.21
C PHE A 150 -1.93 27.70 14.38
N SER A 151 -2.42 28.85 13.92
CA SER A 151 -1.69 30.13 13.96
C SER A 151 -2.26 31.08 15.01
N ARG A 152 -2.25 30.69 16.28
CA ARG A 152 -2.17 31.68 17.38
C ARG A 152 -1.16 31.20 18.42
N PRO A 153 -0.10 31.96 18.70
CA PRO A 153 0.71 31.72 19.89
C PRO A 153 -0.21 31.78 21.11
N VAL A 154 -0.22 30.71 21.90
CA VAL A 154 -0.95 30.67 23.16
C VAL A 154 -0.20 31.59 24.12
N ASP A 155 -0.85 32.68 24.55
CA ASP A 155 -0.32 33.55 25.61
C ASP A 155 -0.29 32.75 26.92
N PRO A 156 0.88 32.54 27.55
CA PRO A 156 1.00 31.75 28.78
C PRO A 156 0.31 32.37 30.00
N SER A 157 -0.24 33.58 29.91
CA SER A 157 -0.71 34.35 31.07
C SER A 157 -2.22 34.30 31.35
N SER A 158 -3.05 33.66 30.51
CA SER A 158 -4.50 33.64 30.74
C SER A 158 -4.96 32.50 31.67
N SER A 159 -5.49 32.86 32.84
CA SER A 159 -5.90 31.97 33.92
C SER A 159 -7.33 31.37 33.78
N SER A 160 -7.89 31.34 32.57
CA SER A 160 -9.32 31.08 32.36
C SER A 160 -9.74 29.64 32.03
N MET A 161 -8.86 28.63 32.08
CA MET A 161 -9.22 27.24 31.73
C MET A 161 -9.15 26.23 32.88
N ARG A 162 -9.43 26.61 34.14
CA ARG A 162 -9.49 25.61 35.22
C ARG A 162 -10.77 24.76 35.25
N ASN A 163 -11.80 25.10 34.49
CA ASN A 163 -13.11 24.41 34.53
C ASN A 163 -13.72 24.11 33.15
N ALA A 164 -12.92 23.84 32.11
CA ALA A 164 -13.47 23.32 30.85
C ALA A 164 -13.69 21.80 30.97
N PRO A 165 -14.88 21.24 30.68
CA PRO A 165 -15.08 19.80 30.66
C PRO A 165 -14.20 19.21 29.55
N ALA A 166 -13.50 18.11 29.88
CA ALA A 166 -12.72 17.36 28.90
C ALA A 166 -13.67 16.89 27.79
N LEU A 167 -13.58 17.49 26.60
CA LEU A 167 -14.21 16.95 25.41
C LEU A 167 -13.51 15.63 25.11
N THR A 168 -14.20 14.51 25.33
CA THR A 168 -13.79 13.20 24.82
C THR A 168 -13.73 13.27 23.30
N MET A 169 -12.52 13.30 22.74
CA MET A 169 -12.35 13.12 21.30
C MET A 169 -12.84 11.73 20.90
N PRO A 170 -13.56 11.58 19.76
CA PRO A 170 -13.83 10.26 19.22
C PRO A 170 -12.49 9.62 18.84
N THR A 171 -12.18 8.47 19.44
CA THR A 171 -11.01 7.65 19.12
C THR A 171 -11.18 7.02 17.73
N ASN A 172 -11.01 7.82 16.67
CA ASN A 172 -10.87 7.31 15.32
C ASN A 172 -9.40 6.90 15.12
N ASN A 173 -9.12 5.62 15.37
CA ASN A 173 -7.83 4.96 15.18
C ASN A 173 -7.43 4.86 13.69
N TYR A 174 -7.25 6.00 13.01
CA TYR A 174 -6.62 6.06 11.68
C TYR A 174 -5.10 6.22 11.73
N PHE A 175 -4.56 6.52 12.91
CA PHE A 175 -3.13 6.44 13.19
C PHE A 175 -2.96 5.54 14.40
N ALA A 176 -2.72 4.24 14.16
CA ALA A 176 -2.16 3.41 15.21
C ALA A 176 -0.82 4.03 15.64
N PRO A 177 -0.53 4.18 16.95
CA PRO A 177 0.78 4.61 17.40
C PRO A 177 1.83 3.67 16.82
N VAL A 178 2.87 4.27 16.23
CA VAL A 178 4.03 3.59 15.67
C VAL A 178 4.57 2.62 16.74
N PRO A 179 4.66 1.30 16.49
CA PRO A 179 5.52 0.45 17.29
C PRO A 179 6.93 1.00 17.10
N LYS A 180 7.51 1.58 18.15
CA LYS A 180 8.91 2.00 18.15
C LYS A 180 9.76 0.75 17.88
N TYR A 181 10.20 0.57 16.64
CA TYR A 181 11.28 -0.36 16.36
C TYR A 181 12.57 0.36 16.77
N SER A 182 13.18 -0.05 17.88
CA SER A 182 14.47 0.50 18.28
C SER A 182 15.50 0.16 17.21
N SER A 183 16.09 1.17 16.60
CA SER A 183 17.31 1.04 15.83
C SER A 183 18.42 0.52 16.74
N GLN A 184 18.79 -0.76 16.65
CA GLN A 184 20.07 -1.19 17.19
C GLN A 184 21.17 -0.86 16.19
N VAL A 185 22.05 0.00 16.69
CA VAL A 185 23.25 0.56 16.07
C VAL A 185 24.25 -0.56 15.79
N HIS A 186 24.91 -0.50 14.64
CA HIS A 186 26.08 -1.31 14.32
C HIS A 186 27.25 -0.87 15.24
N PRO A 187 27.86 -1.74 16.07
CA PRO A 187 28.98 -1.33 16.91
C PRO A 187 30.28 -1.31 16.09
N GLN A 188 30.96 -0.16 16.06
CA GLN A 188 32.41 -0.14 15.83
C GLN A 188 33.10 -0.40 17.18
N ASN A 189 33.87 -1.49 17.26
CA ASN A 189 34.71 -1.81 18.41
C ASN A 189 36.13 -1.31 18.15
N THR A 190 36.70 -0.56 19.10
CA THR A 190 38.15 -0.46 19.31
C THR A 190 38.50 -0.77 20.76
N GLY A 191 39.28 -1.85 20.93
CA GLY A 191 40.31 -2.01 21.97
C GLY A 191 39.87 -2.36 23.40
N ASP A 192 39.59 -3.64 23.68
CA ASP A 192 40.36 -4.51 24.62
C ASP A 192 39.53 -5.73 25.10
N GLY A 193 39.68 -6.86 24.37
CA GLY A 193 39.75 -8.23 24.91
C GLY A 193 38.60 -8.90 25.68
N ARG A 194 37.80 -9.71 24.93
CA ARG A 194 37.18 -11.03 25.28
C ARG A 194 35.87 -11.01 26.12
N GLN A 195 34.78 -11.76 25.84
CA GLN A 195 34.38 -12.88 24.93
C GLN A 195 32.89 -12.70 24.55
N ILE A 196 32.26 -13.32 23.55
CA ILE A 196 31.91 -14.75 23.38
C ILE A 196 31.37 -14.93 21.94
N GLN A 197 31.76 -16.03 21.29
CA GLN A 197 31.26 -16.44 19.98
C GLN A 197 29.88 -17.10 20.16
N GLN A 198 28.92 -16.87 19.24
CA GLN A 198 27.87 -17.79 18.72
C GLN A 198 26.64 -17.00 18.20
N PRO A 199 25.79 -17.54 17.29
CA PRO A 199 26.10 -18.23 16.03
C PRO A 199 25.33 -17.61 14.84
N GLY A 200 25.86 -17.75 13.62
CA GLY A 200 25.21 -17.27 12.39
C GLY A 200 23.89 -17.99 12.09
N TYR A 201 22.86 -17.23 11.72
CA TYR A 201 21.58 -17.79 11.27
C TYR A 201 21.62 -18.05 9.75
N GLN A 202 21.77 -19.33 9.38
CA GLN A 202 21.49 -19.85 8.05
C GLN A 202 19.99 -20.21 7.98
N PRO A 203 19.21 -19.73 6.99
CA PRO A 203 17.83 -20.19 6.83
C PRO A 203 17.83 -21.66 6.40
N LYS A 204 17.24 -22.54 7.21
CA LYS A 204 16.94 -23.93 6.82
C LYS A 204 15.85 -23.92 5.74
N TYR A 205 16.18 -24.42 4.55
CA TYR A 205 15.18 -24.97 3.64
C TYR A 205 14.60 -26.25 4.28
N ILE A 206 13.28 -26.41 4.25
CA ILE A 206 12.65 -27.69 4.60
C ILE A 206 12.87 -28.60 3.39
N GLU A 207 13.73 -29.62 3.53
CA GLU A 207 13.83 -30.72 2.59
C GLU A 207 12.50 -31.49 2.56
N ALA A 208 11.98 -31.73 1.36
CA ALA A 208 10.93 -32.71 1.14
C ALA A 208 11.47 -34.08 1.59
N SER A 209 10.69 -34.77 2.43
CA SER A 209 10.97 -36.12 2.92
C SER A 209 11.15 -37.08 1.74
N GLN A 210 12.28 -37.79 1.71
CA GLN A 210 12.46 -38.89 0.76
C GLN A 210 11.49 -40.04 1.11
N PRO A 211 10.79 -40.64 0.14
CA PRO A 211 10.08 -41.89 0.36
C PRO A 211 11.10 -43.04 0.54
N THR A 212 10.82 -43.87 1.54
CA THR A 212 11.53 -45.09 1.91
C THR A 212 11.70 -46.06 0.74
N ARG A 213 12.88 -46.70 0.65
CA ARG A 213 13.19 -47.83 -0.25
C ARG A 213 12.08 -48.89 -0.21
N VAL A 214 11.62 -49.30 -1.39
CA VAL A 214 11.01 -50.61 -1.60
C VAL A 214 12.14 -51.58 -1.96
N ASP A 215 12.34 -52.59 -1.13
CA ASP A 215 13.20 -53.73 -1.43
C ASP A 215 12.40 -54.72 -2.28
N ILE A 216 12.86 -55.01 -3.50
CA ILE A 216 12.34 -56.11 -4.32
C ILE A 216 13.56 -56.94 -4.73
N SER A 217 13.95 -57.85 -3.84
CA SER A 217 14.77 -58.98 -4.22
C SER A 217 13.86 -60.16 -4.59
N GLN A 218 14.12 -60.70 -5.79
CA GLN A 218 13.69 -62.00 -6.33
C GLN A 218 12.26 -62.17 -6.86
N THR A 219 12.12 -62.20 -8.18
CA THR A 219 11.55 -63.38 -8.88
C THR A 219 11.92 -63.39 -10.38
N ARG A 220 12.71 -64.42 -10.75
CA ARG A 220 13.03 -65.02 -12.07
C ARG A 220 13.52 -64.14 -13.23
#